data_AF-A0A667ZR82-F1
#
_entry.id   AF-A0A667ZR82-F1
#
_cell.length_a   1.000
_cell.length_b   1.000
_cell.length_c   1.000
_cell.angle_alpha   90.00
_cell.angle_beta   90.00
_cell.angle_gamma   90.00
#
_symmetry.space_group_name_H-M   'P 1'
#
loop_
_entity.id
_entity.type
_entity.pdbx_description
1 polymer ?
#
loop_
_entity_poly.entity_id
_entity_poly.type
_entity_poly.pdbx_seq_one_letter_code
_entity_poly.pdbx_strand_id
1 'polypeptide(L)'
;MSNMGARVARMMRNFNLENRALREISKEKPTAAPRYPGTSSGGEATEVKEAANQIHQKNDPFLSLLKSVYVESTDPVASEAPKPAAVQADEERRPLKYSLPGDPYGLVEITDVPKGKLSLVEALKALSSHKREPQTWTADKIAQEYSLDLKDTKALLEFFIPFEVKIIPPKTENAKQIKGS
;
A
#
# COMPACT_ATOMS: atom_id res chain seq x y z
N MET A 1 -21.06 -19.82 44.45
CA MET A 1 -21.96 -20.73 43.68
C MET A 1 -22.75 -19.94 42.61
N SER A 2 -22.17 -19.54 41.47
CA SER A 2 -22.93 -18.81 40.42
C SER A 2 -22.40 -18.97 38.98
N ASN A 3 -21.75 -20.10 38.65
CA ASN A 3 -21.24 -20.34 37.27
C ASN A 3 -22.15 -21.25 36.43
N MET A 4 -23.23 -21.78 37.02
CA MET A 4 -24.15 -22.69 36.33
C MET A 4 -25.21 -21.93 35.49
N GLY A 5 -25.76 -20.82 36.01
CA GLY A 5 -26.83 -20.07 35.35
C GLY A 5 -26.41 -19.44 34.01
N ALA A 6 -25.16 -18.95 33.92
CA ALA A 6 -24.63 -18.39 32.68
C ALA A 6 -24.48 -19.44 31.56
N ARG A 7 -24.22 -20.71 31.90
CA ARG A 7 -24.11 -21.80 30.92
C ARG A 7 -25.49 -22.17 30.37
N VAL A 8 -26.50 -22.23 31.24
CA VAL A 8 -27.90 -22.47 30.85
C VAL A 8 -28.43 -21.31 29.98
N ALA A 9 -28.15 -20.06 30.35
CA ALA A 9 -28.56 -18.90 29.56
C ALA A 9 -27.90 -18.87 28.16
N ARG A 10 -26.63 -19.28 28.04
CA ARG A 10 -25.95 -19.40 26.73
C ARG A 10 -26.56 -20.50 25.86
N MET A 11 -26.91 -21.66 26.43
CA MET A 11 -27.57 -22.74 25.70
C MET A 11 -28.93 -22.30 25.15
N MET A 12 -29.73 -21.58 25.96
CA MET A 12 -31.01 -21.02 25.50
C MET A 12 -30.82 -19.94 24.43
N ARG A 13 -29.82 -19.05 24.57
CA ARG A 13 -29.52 -18.01 23.58
C ARG A 13 -29.05 -18.58 22.24
N ASN A 14 -28.34 -19.70 22.28
CA ASN A 14 -27.74 -20.31 21.09
C ASN A 14 -28.68 -21.27 20.36
N PHE A 15 -29.90 -21.47 20.87
CA PHE A 15 -30.89 -22.29 20.20
C PHE A 15 -31.31 -21.64 18.87
N ASN A 16 -31.18 -22.40 17.78
CA ASN A 16 -31.63 -22.02 16.44
C ASN A 16 -31.00 -20.71 15.89
N LEU A 17 -29.72 -20.48 16.19
CA LEU A 17 -28.96 -19.30 15.75
C LEU A 17 -28.90 -19.18 14.22
N GLU A 18 -28.71 -20.29 13.51
CA GLU A 18 -28.52 -20.31 12.05
C GLU A 18 -29.77 -19.80 11.32
N ASN A 19 -30.96 -20.33 11.64
CA ASN A 19 -32.20 -19.87 11.02
C ASN A 19 -32.51 -18.41 11.37
N ARG A 20 -32.16 -17.96 12.59
CA ARG A 20 -32.29 -16.55 12.98
C ARG A 20 -31.34 -15.67 12.17
N ALA A 21 -30.08 -16.09 11.99
CA ALA A 21 -29.11 -15.37 11.19
C ALA A 21 -29.54 -15.29 9.71
N LEU A 22 -29.98 -16.40 9.13
CA LEU A 22 -30.48 -16.44 7.75
C LEU A 22 -31.70 -15.53 7.55
N ARG A 23 -32.60 -15.45 8.54
CA ARG A 23 -33.75 -14.53 8.52
C ARG A 23 -33.35 -13.05 8.59
N GLU A 24 -32.24 -12.72 9.25
CA GLU A 24 -31.74 -11.34 9.29
C GLU A 24 -31.00 -10.99 8.00
N ILE A 25 -30.24 -11.93 7.43
CA ILE A 25 -29.50 -11.74 6.17
C ILE A 25 -30.44 -11.63 4.97
N SER A 26 -31.59 -12.33 4.99
CA SER A 26 -32.57 -12.30 3.90
C SER A 26 -33.41 -11.01 3.87
N LYS A 27 -33.34 -10.16 4.90
CA LYS A 27 -33.97 -8.84 4.87
C LYS A 27 -33.25 -7.96 3.86
N GLU A 28 -34.01 -7.10 3.19
CA GLU A 28 -33.43 -6.08 2.33
C GLU A 28 -32.47 -5.20 3.12
N LYS A 29 -31.34 -4.83 2.49
CA LYS A 29 -30.35 -3.97 3.12
C LYS A 29 -31.03 -2.64 3.52
N PRO A 30 -30.74 -2.12 4.72
CA PRO A 30 -31.29 -0.83 5.12
C PRO A 30 -30.89 0.24 4.11
N THR A 31 -31.79 1.18 3.87
CA THR A 31 -31.51 2.33 3.02
C THR A 31 -30.32 3.10 3.59
N ALA A 32 -29.40 3.50 2.71
CA ALA A 32 -28.28 4.34 3.11
C ALA A 32 -28.79 5.61 3.78
N ALA A 33 -28.08 6.06 4.81
CA ALA A 33 -28.45 7.27 5.53
C ALA A 33 -28.58 8.46 4.55
N PRO A 34 -29.58 9.34 4.74
CA PRO A 34 -29.75 10.50 3.89
C PRO A 34 -28.49 11.37 3.94
N ARG A 35 -28.04 11.83 2.75
CA ARG A 35 -26.89 12.73 2.63
C ARG A 35 -27.29 14.16 3.03
N TYR A 36 -26.32 14.91 3.54
CA TYR A 36 -26.52 16.30 3.96
C TYR A 36 -26.97 17.18 2.77
N PRO A 37 -27.94 18.09 2.95
CA PRO A 37 -28.54 18.87 1.86
C PRO A 37 -27.54 19.71 1.04
N GLY A 38 -26.39 20.07 1.61
CA GLY A 38 -25.31 20.76 0.89
C GLY A 38 -24.53 19.89 -0.10
N THR A 39 -24.69 18.57 -0.07
CA THR A 39 -24.06 17.62 -1.01
C THR A 39 -25.04 17.05 -2.03
N SER A 40 -26.32 17.45 -1.97
CA SER A 40 -27.39 16.96 -2.84
C SER A 40 -27.89 18.02 -3.82
N SER A 41 -27.14 19.10 -4.06
CA SER A 41 -27.40 19.98 -5.21
C SER A 41 -27.13 19.17 -6.48
N GLY A 42 -28.15 18.45 -6.92
CA GLY A 42 -28.15 17.53 -8.06
C GLY A 42 -27.96 18.20 -9.43
N GLY A 43 -27.25 19.32 -9.50
CA GLY A 43 -26.77 19.92 -10.75
C GLY A 43 -25.56 19.18 -11.32
N GLU A 44 -24.61 18.78 -10.46
CA GLU A 44 -23.37 18.15 -10.93
C GLU A 44 -23.62 16.79 -11.61
N ALA A 45 -24.59 16.00 -11.14
CA ALA A 45 -24.83 14.67 -11.72
C ALA A 45 -25.50 14.71 -13.10
N THR A 46 -26.26 15.76 -13.42
CA THR A 46 -26.88 15.95 -14.75
C THR A 46 -25.93 16.65 -15.70
N GLU A 47 -25.25 17.71 -15.26
CA GLU A 47 -24.28 18.44 -16.08
C GLU A 47 -23.10 17.55 -16.49
N VAL A 48 -22.59 16.71 -15.58
CA VAL A 48 -21.51 15.77 -15.89
C VAL A 48 -21.96 14.71 -16.91
N LYS A 49 -23.23 14.28 -16.87
CA LYS A 49 -23.78 13.32 -17.85
C LYS A 49 -24.00 13.97 -19.22
N GLU A 50 -24.48 15.21 -19.25
CA GLU A 50 -24.66 15.96 -20.49
C GLU A 50 -23.32 16.32 -21.13
N ALA A 51 -22.34 16.74 -20.33
CA ALA A 51 -20.97 16.99 -20.80
C ALA A 51 -20.30 15.72 -21.32
N ALA A 52 -20.45 14.58 -20.64
CA ALA A 52 -19.93 13.30 -21.12
C ALA A 52 -20.52 12.90 -22.48
N ASN A 53 -21.83 13.10 -22.66
CA ASN A 53 -22.49 12.82 -23.93
C ASN A 53 -22.03 13.79 -25.05
N GLN A 54 -21.76 15.05 -24.73
CA GLN A 54 -21.24 16.03 -25.70
C GLN A 54 -19.80 15.73 -26.13
N ILE A 55 -18.96 15.19 -25.24
CA ILE A 55 -17.58 14.78 -25.57
C ILE A 55 -17.56 13.64 -26.61
N HIS A 56 -18.54 12.74 -26.57
CA HIS A 56 -18.65 11.63 -27.52
C HIS A 56 -19.31 12.01 -28.85
N GLN A 57 -19.85 13.21 -28.98
CA GLN A 57 -20.46 13.70 -30.22
C GLN A 57 -19.45 14.42 -31.10
N LYS A 58 -19.63 14.29 -32.41
CA LYS A 58 -18.80 14.95 -33.41
C LYS A 58 -19.08 16.46 -33.40
N ASN A 59 -18.04 17.27 -33.21
CA ASN A 59 -18.11 18.73 -33.22
C ASN A 59 -17.69 19.28 -34.60
N ASP A 60 -18.67 19.61 -35.46
CA ASP A 60 -18.44 20.09 -36.82
C ASP A 60 -17.68 21.43 -36.94
N PRO A 61 -17.91 22.47 -36.09
CA PRO A 61 -17.10 23.69 -36.15
C PRO A 61 -15.65 23.49 -35.69
N PHE A 62 -15.38 22.58 -34.76
CA PHE A 62 -13.99 22.24 -34.42
C PHE A 62 -13.29 21.51 -35.58
N LEU A 63 -14.02 20.63 -36.26
CA LEU A 63 -13.50 19.88 -37.42
C LEU A 63 -13.15 20.82 -38.59
N SER A 64 -13.94 21.87 -38.83
CA SER A 64 -13.62 22.85 -39.88
C SER A 64 -12.35 23.65 -39.57
N LEU A 65 -12.10 23.97 -38.30
CA LEU A 65 -10.88 24.64 -37.84
C LEU A 65 -9.64 23.73 -37.96
N LEU A 66 -9.76 22.43 -37.64
CA LEU A 66 -8.66 21.48 -37.84
C LEU A 66 -8.33 21.26 -39.32
N LYS A 67 -9.32 21.38 -40.21
CA LYS A 67 -9.09 21.30 -41.66
C LYS A 67 -8.39 22.54 -42.22
N SER A 68 -8.60 23.72 -41.64
CA SER A 68 -7.97 24.95 -42.12
C SER A 68 -6.53 25.11 -41.66
N VAL A 69 -6.16 24.51 -40.52
CA VAL A 69 -4.81 24.55 -40.00
C VAL A 69 -4.03 23.32 -40.48
N TYR A 70 -3.29 23.49 -41.57
CA TYR A 70 -2.32 22.50 -42.04
C TYR A 70 -0.96 22.78 -41.42
N VAL A 71 -0.47 21.88 -40.57
CA VAL A 71 0.87 21.95 -39.98
C VAL A 71 1.77 20.97 -40.73
N GLU A 72 2.70 21.50 -41.53
CA GLU A 72 3.83 20.72 -42.03
C GLU A 72 4.85 20.59 -40.91
N SER A 73 4.84 19.47 -40.19
CA SER A 73 5.96 19.14 -39.31
C SER A 73 7.13 18.68 -40.18
N THR A 74 8.05 19.58 -40.47
CA THR A 74 9.39 19.21 -40.95
C THR A 74 10.25 18.80 -39.76
N ASP A 75 9.82 17.77 -39.03
CA ASP A 75 10.73 17.10 -38.11
C ASP A 75 11.73 16.31 -38.96
N PRO A 76 13.05 16.42 -38.71
CA PRO A 76 14.00 15.47 -39.28
C PRO A 76 13.53 14.09 -38.86
N VAL A 77 13.37 13.16 -39.82
CA VAL A 77 12.94 11.78 -39.59
C VAL A 77 13.68 11.27 -38.36
N ALA A 78 12.98 11.26 -37.23
CA ALA A 78 13.48 10.64 -36.03
C ALA A 78 13.61 9.18 -36.41
N SER A 79 14.86 8.77 -36.66
CA SER A 79 15.31 7.39 -36.61
C SER A 79 14.43 6.69 -35.60
N GLU A 80 13.57 5.79 -36.10
CA GLU A 80 12.69 4.89 -35.37
C GLU A 80 12.72 5.16 -33.88
N ALA A 81 11.76 5.97 -33.39
CA ALA A 81 11.52 6.02 -31.95
C ALA A 81 11.48 4.56 -31.49
N PRO A 82 12.42 4.11 -30.62
CA PRO A 82 12.27 2.79 -30.05
C PRO A 82 10.90 2.83 -29.38
N LYS A 83 10.11 1.76 -29.58
CA LYS A 83 8.97 1.45 -28.72
C LYS A 83 9.32 1.88 -27.28
N PRO A 84 8.36 2.26 -26.42
CA PRO A 84 8.59 2.24 -24.99
C PRO A 84 8.78 0.78 -24.52
N ALA A 85 9.76 0.06 -25.07
CA ALA A 85 10.60 -0.78 -24.28
C ALA A 85 11.06 0.12 -23.15
N ALA A 86 10.67 -0.26 -21.93
CA ALA A 86 11.25 0.24 -20.71
C ALA A 86 12.69 0.63 -21.00
N VAL A 87 13.02 1.91 -20.77
CA VAL A 87 14.40 2.35 -20.69
C VAL A 87 14.98 1.62 -19.48
N GLN A 88 15.26 0.33 -19.66
CA GLN A 88 16.40 -0.32 -19.08
C GLN A 88 17.56 0.34 -19.79
N ALA A 89 17.85 1.60 -19.43
CA ALA A 89 19.24 1.91 -19.22
C ALA A 89 19.74 0.74 -18.37
N ASP A 90 20.77 0.05 -18.84
CA ASP A 90 21.43 -1.03 -18.11
C ASP A 90 22.00 -0.41 -16.81
N GLU A 91 21.11 -0.02 -15.89
CA GLU A 91 21.43 0.31 -14.51
C GLU A 91 21.95 -1.02 -14.00
N GLU A 92 23.27 -1.12 -13.89
CA GLU A 92 23.95 -2.32 -13.43
C GLU A 92 23.21 -2.84 -12.19
N ARG A 93 22.57 -4.00 -12.31
CA ARG A 93 21.73 -4.55 -11.23
C ARG A 93 22.58 -5.39 -10.30
N ARG A 94 22.24 -5.34 -9.01
CA ARG A 94 22.84 -6.20 -7.99
C ARG A 94 21.80 -7.20 -7.47
N PRO A 95 22.23 -8.42 -7.07
CA PRO A 95 21.34 -9.33 -6.38
C PRO A 95 20.96 -8.78 -5.01
N LEU A 96 19.75 -9.12 -4.55
CA LEU A 96 19.29 -8.80 -3.20
C LEU A 96 20.18 -9.46 -2.15
N LYS A 97 20.54 -8.72 -1.10
CA LYS A 97 21.29 -9.27 0.05
C LYS A 97 20.37 -9.88 1.09
N TYR A 98 19.15 -9.37 1.20
CA TYR A 98 18.18 -9.81 2.18
C TYR A 98 16.76 -9.77 1.60
N SER A 99 16.13 -10.93 1.51
CA SER A 99 14.72 -11.10 1.13
C SER A 99 13.91 -11.63 2.30
N LEU A 100 12.60 -11.37 2.30
CA LEU A 100 11.70 -12.02 3.23
C LEU A 100 11.38 -13.43 2.71
N PRO A 101 11.46 -14.48 3.55
CA PRO A 101 11.10 -15.81 3.14
C PRO A 101 9.58 -15.95 2.98
N GLY A 102 9.16 -16.38 1.80
CA GLY A 102 7.76 -16.63 1.44
C GLY A 102 7.01 -15.39 0.96
N ASP A 103 5.78 -15.62 0.51
CA ASP A 103 4.85 -14.57 0.09
C ASP A 103 3.75 -14.33 1.15
N PRO A 104 4.06 -13.68 2.28
CA PRO A 104 3.05 -13.39 3.30
C PRO A 104 2.07 -12.28 2.89
N TYR A 105 2.30 -11.56 1.79
CA TYR A 105 1.55 -10.35 1.43
C TYR A 105 1.12 -10.26 -0.06
N GLY A 106 1.32 -11.28 -0.89
CA GLY A 106 1.06 -11.21 -2.33
C GLY A 106 2.08 -10.38 -3.12
N LEU A 107 3.27 -10.16 -2.56
CA LEU A 107 4.30 -9.32 -3.17
C LEU A 107 5.22 -10.19 -4.04
N VAL A 108 5.38 -9.80 -5.31
CA VAL A 108 6.33 -10.42 -6.24
C VAL A 108 7.71 -10.48 -5.59
N GLU A 109 8.34 -11.67 -5.58
CA GLU A 109 9.70 -11.85 -5.09
C GLU A 109 10.67 -11.02 -5.95
N ILE A 110 11.12 -9.89 -5.39
CA ILE A 110 12.14 -9.05 -6.02
C ILE A 110 13.48 -9.78 -5.87
N THR A 111 14.09 -10.18 -6.99
CA THR A 111 15.37 -10.92 -6.99
C THR A 111 16.57 -9.99 -7.22
N ASP A 112 16.38 -8.94 -8.02
CA ASP A 112 17.40 -7.99 -8.42
C ASP A 112 16.97 -6.54 -8.13
N VAL A 113 17.94 -5.71 -7.73
CA VAL A 113 17.73 -4.27 -7.47
C VAL A 113 18.80 -3.47 -8.22
N PRO A 114 18.45 -2.35 -8.87
CA PRO A 114 19.45 -1.49 -9.51
C PRO A 114 20.48 -0.94 -8.51
N LYS A 115 21.73 -0.76 -8.93
CA LYS A 115 22.74 -0.07 -8.12
C LYS A 115 22.26 1.33 -7.72
N GLY A 116 22.64 1.78 -6.53
CA GLY A 116 22.15 3.03 -5.94
C GLY A 116 20.75 2.95 -5.33
N LYS A 117 20.01 1.84 -5.51
CA LYS A 117 18.66 1.66 -4.95
C LYS A 117 18.63 0.56 -3.88
N LEU A 118 17.63 0.65 -3.02
CA LEU A 118 17.36 -0.33 -1.96
C LEU A 118 15.94 -0.86 -2.08
N SER A 119 15.77 -2.15 -1.78
CA SER A 119 14.45 -2.68 -1.46
C SER A 119 14.01 -2.21 -0.06
N LEU A 120 12.70 -2.18 0.19
CA LEU A 120 12.16 -1.80 1.50
C LEU A 120 12.72 -2.68 2.63
N VAL A 121 12.88 -3.98 2.38
CA VAL A 121 13.37 -4.94 3.36
C VAL A 121 14.85 -4.68 3.68
N GLU A 122 15.68 -4.47 2.66
CA GLU A 122 17.09 -4.11 2.84
C GLU A 122 17.25 -2.78 3.55
N ALA A 123 16.44 -1.77 3.21
CA ALA A 123 16.46 -0.47 3.88
C ALA A 123 16.17 -0.62 5.37
N LEU A 124 15.11 -1.33 5.73
CA LEU A 124 14.77 -1.60 7.13
C LEU A 124 15.86 -2.39 7.85
N LYS A 125 16.49 -3.36 7.18
CA LYS A 125 17.59 -4.16 7.73
C LYS A 125 18.84 -3.30 7.99
N ALA A 126 19.25 -2.49 7.01
CA ALA A 126 20.39 -1.59 7.11
C ALA A 126 20.20 -0.57 8.25
N LEU A 127 19.04 0.09 8.28
CA LEU A 127 18.69 1.05 9.33
C LEU A 127 18.62 0.41 10.72
N SER A 128 18.05 -0.81 10.82
CA SER A 128 17.99 -1.54 12.08
C SER A 128 19.38 -1.94 12.57
N SER A 129 20.28 -2.34 11.66
CA SER A 129 21.66 -2.71 12.01
C SER A 129 22.48 -1.51 12.50
N HIS A 130 22.39 -0.36 11.83
CA HIS A 130 23.03 0.89 12.27
C HIS A 130 22.55 1.33 13.65
N LYS A 131 21.25 1.21 13.94
CA LYS A 131 20.71 1.55 15.26
C LYS A 131 21.23 0.64 16.38
N ARG A 132 21.44 -0.65 16.11
CA ARG A 132 21.93 -1.61 17.12
C ARG A 132 23.42 -1.44 17.39
N GLU A 133 24.21 -1.28 16.32
CA GLU A 133 25.66 -1.22 16.39
C GLU A 133 26.19 -0.09 15.49
N PRO A 134 26.11 1.18 15.94
CA PRO A 134 26.49 2.32 15.13
C PRO A 134 28.00 2.35 14.81
N GLN A 135 28.84 1.73 15.65
CA GLN A 135 30.28 1.63 15.38
C GLN A 135 30.61 0.59 14.31
N THR A 136 29.89 -0.53 14.27
CA THR A 136 30.14 -1.61 13.31
C THR A 136 29.52 -1.31 11.95
N TRP A 137 28.39 -0.59 11.93
CA TRP A 137 27.55 -0.32 10.75
C TRP A 137 27.60 1.14 10.33
N THR A 138 28.79 1.66 10.09
CA THR A 138 28.97 3.05 9.63
C THR A 138 28.32 3.31 8.26
N ALA A 139 28.05 4.58 7.97
CA ALA A 139 27.51 5.02 6.67
C ALA A 139 28.35 4.52 5.49
N ASP A 140 29.68 4.49 5.67
CA ASP A 140 30.63 4.03 4.65
C ASP A 140 30.49 2.53 4.39
N LYS A 141 30.30 1.73 5.45
CA LYS A 141 30.10 0.28 5.32
C LYS A 141 28.78 -0.04 4.62
N ILE A 142 27.71 0.66 4.99
CA ILE A 142 26.38 0.47 4.38
C ILE A 142 26.42 0.86 2.89
N ALA A 143 27.10 1.95 2.55
CA ALA A 143 27.27 2.36 1.16
C ALA A 143 28.01 1.31 0.33
N GLN A 144 29.09 0.72 0.88
CA GLN A 144 29.84 -0.33 0.21
C GLN A 144 29.02 -1.62 0.04
N GLU A 145 28.32 -2.06 1.09
CA GLU A 145 27.55 -3.31 1.05
C GLU A 145 26.38 -3.27 0.06
N TYR A 146 25.70 -2.13 -0.06
CA TYR A 146 24.53 -1.98 -0.92
C TYR A 146 24.80 -1.20 -2.21
N SER A 147 26.06 -0.82 -2.47
CA SER A 147 26.46 -0.01 -3.64
C SER A 147 25.65 1.28 -3.75
N LEU A 148 25.63 2.06 -2.66
CA LEU A 148 24.92 3.34 -2.54
C LEU A 148 25.91 4.50 -2.49
N ASP A 149 25.43 5.69 -2.81
CA ASP A 149 26.22 6.91 -2.69
C ASP A 149 26.34 7.35 -1.24
N LEU A 150 27.56 7.73 -0.83
CA LEU A 150 27.88 8.13 0.55
C LEU A 150 27.07 9.34 1.03
N LYS A 151 26.67 10.22 0.12
CA LYS A 151 25.84 11.40 0.45
C LYS A 151 24.44 10.95 0.83
N ASP A 152 23.87 10.07 0.04
CA ASP A 152 22.51 9.56 0.21
C ASP A 152 22.42 8.64 1.40
N THR A 153 23.44 7.82 1.68
CA THR A 153 23.46 6.98 2.89
C THR A 153 23.52 7.81 4.16
N LYS A 154 24.31 8.89 4.20
CA LYS A 154 24.34 9.81 5.35
C LYS A 154 22.99 10.48 5.57
N ALA A 155 22.37 11.01 4.52
CA ALA A 155 21.04 11.59 4.58
C ALA A 155 19.99 10.56 5.04
N LEU A 156 20.07 9.34 4.53
CA LEU A 156 19.16 8.25 4.91
C LEU A 156 19.30 7.90 6.40
N LEU A 157 20.51 7.87 6.95
CA LEU A 157 20.74 7.59 8.38
C LEU A 157 20.31 8.75 9.29
N GLU A 158 20.41 10.00 8.82
CA GLU A 158 20.07 11.19 9.60
C GLU A 158 18.56 11.47 9.61
N PHE A 159 17.90 11.38 8.45
CA PHE A 159 16.50 11.78 8.30
C PHE A 159 15.52 10.62 8.47
N PHE A 160 15.95 9.37 8.28
CA PHE A 160 15.05 8.22 8.33
C PHE A 160 15.24 7.40 9.61
N ILE A 161 14.34 7.61 10.56
CA ILE A 161 14.35 6.92 11.86
C ILE A 161 13.29 5.80 11.83
N PRO A 162 13.67 4.51 11.73
CA PRO A 162 12.70 3.41 11.77
C PRO A 162 12.01 3.30 13.13
N PHE A 163 10.80 2.73 13.15
CA PHE A 163 10.02 2.51 14.36
C PHE A 163 10.74 1.64 15.39
N GLU A 164 10.65 2.03 16.67
CA GLU A 164 11.13 1.21 17.78
C GLU A 164 10.02 0.23 18.21
N VAL A 165 10.08 -1.00 17.71
CA VAL A 165 9.13 -2.04 18.08
C VAL A 165 9.59 -2.70 19.38
N LYS A 166 8.95 -2.32 20.50
CA LYS A 166 9.12 -3.00 21.79
C LYS A 166 8.17 -4.18 21.86
N ILE A 167 8.69 -5.40 21.72
CA ILE A 167 7.91 -6.61 21.97
C ILE A 167 7.83 -6.77 23.49
N ILE A 168 6.72 -6.33 24.08
CA ILE A 168 6.44 -6.54 25.49
C ILE A 168 6.10 -8.03 25.63
N PRO A 169 6.94 -8.83 26.31
CA PRO A 169 6.61 -10.23 26.53
C PRO A 169 5.29 -10.29 27.32
N PRO A 170 4.38 -11.22 26.96
CA PRO A 170 3.17 -11.40 27.74
C PRO A 170 3.58 -11.71 29.19
N LYS A 171 3.01 -10.98 30.15
CA LYS A 171 3.25 -11.24 31.57
C LYS A 171 2.86 -12.69 31.83
N THR A 172 3.83 -13.57 32.03
CA THR A 172 3.58 -14.90 32.56
C THR A 172 3.05 -14.69 33.97
N GLU A 173 1.74 -14.81 34.14
CA GLU A 173 1.08 -14.82 35.44
C GLU A 173 1.52 -16.08 36.20
N ASN A 174 2.72 -16.06 36.76
CA ASN A 174 3.01 -16.86 37.94
C ASN A 174 2.25 -16.22 39.10
N ALA A 175 0.92 -16.39 39.07
CA ALA A 175 0.02 -16.03 40.13
C ALA A 175 0.46 -16.79 41.38
N LYS A 176 0.98 -16.03 42.36
CA LYS A 176 1.32 -16.53 43.68
C LYS A 176 0.12 -17.28 44.24
N GLN A 177 0.19 -18.62 44.27
CA GLN A 177 -0.76 -19.44 45.02
C GLN A 177 -0.63 -19.06 46.50
N ILE A 178 -1.63 -18.39 47.04
CA ILE A 178 -1.76 -18.21 48.47
C ILE A 178 -2.11 -19.60 49.04
N LYS A 179 -1.14 -20.24 49.71
CA LYS A 179 -1.41 -21.45 50.51
C LYS A 179 -2.26 -21.04 51.70
N GLY A 180 -3.49 -21.52 51.75
CA GLY A 180 -4.32 -21.50 52.95
C GLY A 180 -3.77 -22.51 53.96
N SER A 181 -3.55 -22.03 55.18
CA SER A 181 -3.34 -22.80 56.42
C SER A 181 -4.60 -23.54 56.85
#